data_AF-A0A944FNB0-F1
#
_entry.id   AF-A0A944FNB0-F1
#
_cell.length_a   1.000
_cell.length_b   1.000
_cell.length_c   1.000
_cell.angle_alpha   90.00
_cell.angle_beta   90.00
_cell.angle_gamma   90.00
#
_symmetry.space_group_name_H-M   'P 1'
#
loop_
_entity.id
_entity.type
_entity.pdbx_description
1 polymer ?
#
loop_
_entity_poly.entity_id
_entity_poly.type
_entity_poly.pdbx_seq_one_letter_code
_entity_poly.pdbx_strand_id
1 'polypeptide(L)'
;MKKTLATIASALMLVPAFAQDPQGSIVYSLPSTTLNFDVEAVQENFYAGPYAKYAFKYLGIEVGEQDRCSCHITKVTLTPYIEADQKQRYVIDAAGAASSGLLKLSAQGLIAFSNGNLGESGVWRFPSGSRADFSDKGISSNLQAEETTLYRNNKDGNNYSKVGVQQNMIVEKSPEKRAAETAELIFELRKKRVQIVTGDTDATYSGEAMGAAIEEISRLEREYMSLFIGYSEFKDIRMRFELVPEKGLESQKYVAFRVSDQNGLVAADDLAGTPALLELIPEEICEVPAAGKPAKGPFIHYRIPAICKVKLYKGTEVLLQSRVPVYQLGTESTFPVKTK
;
A
#
# COMPACT_ATOMS: atom_id res chain seq x y z
N MET A 1 15.15 -13.01 66.99
CA MET A 1 13.78 -12.51 66.70
C MET A 1 13.95 -11.21 65.91
N LYS A 2 13.72 -11.22 64.58
CA LYS A 2 12.50 -10.70 63.91
C LYS A 2 12.40 -9.17 64.11
N LYS A 3 12.46 -8.28 63.10
CA LYS A 3 11.93 -8.35 61.72
C LYS A 3 12.68 -7.37 60.80
N THR A 4 12.94 -7.85 59.59
CA THR A 4 13.13 -7.09 58.36
C THR A 4 11.85 -6.32 58.01
N LEU A 5 11.97 -5.07 57.58
CA LEU A 5 10.87 -4.30 56.99
C LEU A 5 11.32 -3.80 55.61
N ALA A 6 10.68 -4.38 54.61
CA ALA A 6 10.93 -4.19 53.19
C ALA A 6 10.51 -2.77 52.75
N THR A 7 11.44 -2.07 52.10
CA THR A 7 11.17 -0.92 51.25
C THR A 7 10.38 -1.38 50.02
N ILE A 8 9.08 -1.09 50.02
CA ILE A 8 8.23 -1.21 48.82
C ILE A 8 8.35 0.10 48.05
N ALA A 9 9.05 0.03 46.92
CA ALA A 9 9.08 1.08 45.91
C ALA A 9 7.67 1.26 45.34
N SER A 10 6.99 2.35 45.72
CA SER A 10 5.78 2.78 45.02
C SER A 10 6.17 3.30 43.65
N ALA A 11 5.86 2.51 42.61
CA ALA A 11 5.87 2.97 41.23
C ALA A 11 4.84 4.10 41.08
N LEU A 12 5.34 5.32 40.88
CA LEU A 12 4.54 6.47 40.54
C LEU A 12 3.99 6.24 39.11
N MET A 13 2.76 5.74 39.02
CA MET A 13 1.98 5.73 37.78
C MET A 13 1.80 7.19 37.34
N LEU A 14 2.57 7.61 36.33
CA LEU A 14 2.44 8.90 35.67
C LEU A 14 1.14 8.88 34.84
N VAL A 15 0.02 9.22 35.47
CA VAL A 15 -1.22 9.53 34.76
C VAL A 15 -0.97 10.82 33.98
N PRO A 16 -1.27 10.91 32.66
CA PRO A 16 -1.13 12.16 31.94
C PRO A 16 -2.06 13.18 32.61
N ALA A 17 -1.48 14.28 33.11
CA ALA A 17 -2.23 15.37 33.68
C ALA A 17 -3.10 15.98 32.57
N PHE A 18 -4.40 15.68 32.58
CA PHE A 18 -5.36 16.41 31.77
C PHE A 18 -5.36 17.86 32.25
N ALA A 19 -5.01 18.80 31.37
CA ALA A 19 -5.07 20.22 31.67
C ALA A 19 -6.49 20.57 32.12
N GLN A 20 -6.63 21.07 33.35
CA GLN A 20 -7.92 21.38 33.96
C GLN A 20 -8.28 22.82 33.61
N ASP A 21 -9.38 23.01 32.88
CA ASP A 21 -9.80 24.33 32.41
C ASP A 21 -10.34 25.21 33.55
N PRO A 22 -10.05 26.53 33.56
CA PRO A 22 -10.55 27.44 34.59
C PRO A 22 -12.07 27.60 34.49
N GLN A 23 -12.78 27.39 35.61
CA GLN A 23 -14.24 27.53 35.68
C GLN A 23 -14.68 28.98 35.40
N GLY A 24 -15.64 29.16 34.48
CA GLY A 24 -16.19 30.47 34.12
C GLY A 24 -15.51 31.17 32.93
N SER A 25 -14.56 30.51 32.27
CA SER A 25 -13.83 31.03 31.12
C SER A 25 -14.03 30.16 29.88
N ILE A 26 -14.00 30.76 28.69
CA ILE A 26 -14.06 30.04 27.41
C ILE A 26 -12.63 29.70 27.01
N VAL A 27 -12.31 28.40 26.99
CA VAL A 27 -11.03 27.90 26.50
C VAL A 27 -11.18 27.50 25.03
N TYR A 28 -10.27 27.97 24.18
CA TYR A 28 -10.23 27.60 22.76
C TYR A 28 -8.79 27.35 22.32
N SER A 29 -8.65 26.68 21.17
CA SER A 29 -7.37 26.36 20.57
C SER A 29 -7.25 26.97 19.18
N LEU A 30 -6.02 27.24 18.74
CA LEU A 30 -5.77 27.66 17.37
C LEU A 30 -5.85 26.47 16.39
N PRO A 31 -6.29 26.68 15.14
CA PRO A 31 -6.35 25.61 14.16
C PRO A 31 -4.95 25.18 13.70
N SER A 32 -4.76 23.89 13.49
CA SER A 32 -3.61 23.25 12.84
C SER A 32 -4.07 22.45 11.62
N THR A 33 -3.37 22.54 10.49
CA THR A 33 -3.67 21.73 9.30
C THR A 33 -2.94 20.39 9.36
N THR A 34 -3.65 19.28 9.22
CA THR A 34 -3.11 17.94 9.01
C THR A 34 -3.34 17.55 7.55
N LEU A 35 -2.30 17.06 6.87
CA LEU A 35 -2.37 16.66 5.46
C LEU A 35 -2.56 15.15 5.40
N ASN A 36 -3.72 14.73 4.88
CA ASN A 36 -4.03 13.32 4.68
C ASN A 36 -3.77 12.93 3.22
N PHE A 37 -2.92 11.94 3.02
CA PHE A 37 -2.59 11.37 1.72
C PHE A 37 -3.25 9.99 1.61
N ASP A 38 -4.28 9.87 0.77
CA ASP A 38 -4.83 8.57 0.38
C ASP A 38 -4.07 8.11 -0.88
N VAL A 39 -3.25 7.08 -0.72
CA VAL A 39 -2.36 6.55 -1.76
C VAL A 39 -2.86 5.18 -2.18
N GLU A 40 -3.05 5.00 -3.48
CA GLU A 40 -3.36 3.73 -4.13
C GLU A 40 -2.16 3.32 -4.99
N ALA A 41 -1.64 2.13 -4.73
CA ALA A 41 -0.55 1.53 -5.48
C ALA A 41 -0.92 0.11 -5.90
N VAL A 42 -0.35 -0.34 -7.00
CA VAL A 42 -0.48 -1.70 -7.50
C VAL A 42 0.89 -2.35 -7.41
N GLN A 43 0.94 -3.46 -6.69
CA GLN A 43 2.10 -4.31 -6.62
C GLN A 43 1.93 -5.45 -7.64
N GLU A 44 2.86 -5.54 -8.58
CA GLU A 44 2.96 -6.64 -9.53
C GLU A 44 4.04 -7.60 -9.06
N ASN A 45 3.62 -8.83 -8.74
CA ASN A 45 4.50 -9.94 -8.43
C ASN A 45 4.54 -10.87 -9.64
N PHE A 46 5.64 -10.80 -10.39
CA PHE A 46 5.92 -11.68 -11.52
C PHE A 46 6.68 -12.91 -11.03
N TYR A 47 6.15 -14.09 -11.36
CA TYR A 47 6.77 -15.38 -11.10
C TYR A 47 7.16 -16.01 -12.44
N ALA A 48 8.46 -16.28 -12.61
CA ALA A 48 8.98 -16.84 -13.84
C ALA A 48 8.58 -18.32 -13.97
N GLY A 49 8.20 -18.71 -15.19
CA GLY A 49 7.91 -20.12 -15.48
C GLY A 49 9.16 -20.99 -15.37
N PRO A 50 9.03 -22.29 -15.01
CA PRO A 50 10.17 -23.20 -14.88
C PRO A 50 10.98 -23.37 -16.17
N TYR A 51 10.38 -23.08 -17.34
CA TYR A 51 11.02 -23.19 -18.65
C TYR A 51 11.35 -21.84 -19.28
N ALA A 52 11.29 -20.72 -18.53
CA ALA A 52 11.53 -19.37 -19.04
C ALA A 52 12.87 -19.23 -19.79
N LYS A 53 13.93 -19.84 -19.27
CA LYS A 53 15.28 -19.85 -19.88
C LYS A 53 15.33 -20.46 -21.28
N TYR A 54 14.38 -21.34 -21.59
CA TYR A 54 14.30 -22.04 -22.88
C TYR A 54 13.23 -21.46 -23.81
N ALA A 55 12.48 -20.45 -23.38
CA ALA A 55 11.40 -19.86 -24.15
C ALA A 55 11.90 -19.23 -25.45
N PHE A 56 13.02 -18.51 -25.41
CA PHE A 56 13.64 -17.95 -26.62
C PHE A 56 14.10 -19.04 -27.58
N LYS A 57 14.70 -20.13 -27.05
CA LYS A 57 15.24 -21.24 -27.85
C LYS A 57 14.16 -22.01 -28.61
N TYR A 58 13.04 -22.32 -27.95
CA TYR A 58 12.00 -23.21 -28.52
C TYR A 58 10.77 -22.47 -29.06
N LEU A 59 10.42 -21.32 -28.49
CA LEU A 59 9.23 -20.56 -28.86
C LEU A 59 9.56 -19.21 -29.52
N GLY A 60 10.81 -18.74 -29.44
CA GLY A 60 11.23 -17.45 -30.01
C GLY A 60 10.66 -16.24 -29.28
N ILE A 61 10.26 -16.38 -28.01
CA ILE A 61 9.69 -15.30 -27.19
C ILE A 61 10.68 -14.86 -26.11
N GLU A 62 10.78 -13.55 -25.89
CA GLU A 62 11.55 -12.96 -24.79
C GLU A 62 10.67 -12.86 -23.54
N VAL A 63 11.11 -13.46 -22.43
CA VAL A 63 10.36 -13.55 -21.17
C VAL A 63 11.27 -13.27 -19.98
N GLY A 64 10.69 -12.85 -18.86
CA GLY A 64 11.42 -12.66 -17.60
C GLY A 64 11.90 -14.02 -17.06
N GLU A 65 13.21 -14.18 -16.92
CA GLU A 65 13.81 -15.44 -16.42
C GLU A 65 13.83 -15.55 -14.89
N GLN A 66 13.50 -14.47 -14.18
CA GLN A 66 13.56 -14.38 -12.73
C GLN A 66 12.31 -13.73 -12.16
N ASP A 67 11.96 -14.14 -10.96
CA ASP A 67 10.88 -13.55 -10.20
C ASP A 67 11.19 -12.08 -9.91
N ARG A 68 10.18 -11.23 -10.08
CA ARG A 68 10.31 -9.79 -9.88
C ARG A 68 9.07 -9.27 -9.19
N CYS A 69 9.28 -8.52 -8.12
CA CYS A 69 8.25 -7.66 -7.55
C CYS A 69 8.49 -6.24 -8.03
N SER A 70 7.42 -5.55 -8.43
CA SER A 70 7.48 -4.12 -8.73
C SER A 70 6.25 -3.43 -8.17
N CYS A 71 6.45 -2.25 -7.60
CA CYS A 71 5.37 -1.46 -7.03
C CYS A 71 5.26 -0.11 -7.74
N HIS A 72 4.08 0.16 -8.31
CA HIS A 72 3.78 1.42 -8.97
C HIS A 72 2.61 2.14 -8.30
N ILE A 73 2.73 3.45 -8.16
CA ILE A 73 1.69 4.29 -7.59
C ILE A 73 0.70 4.63 -8.70
N THR A 74 -0.57 4.32 -8.48
CA THR A 74 -1.62 4.58 -9.48
C THR A 74 -2.30 5.91 -9.20
N LYS A 75 -2.54 6.22 -7.92
CA LYS A 75 -3.29 7.43 -7.54
C LYS A 75 -2.83 7.95 -6.19
N VAL A 76 -2.72 9.28 -6.10
CA VAL A 76 -2.51 9.99 -4.84
C VAL A 76 -3.58 11.06 -4.70
N THR A 77 -4.31 11.04 -3.59
CA THR A 77 -5.29 12.07 -3.25
C THR A 77 -4.84 12.79 -1.98
N LEU A 78 -4.70 14.11 -2.06
CA LEU A 78 -4.37 14.96 -0.93
C LEU A 78 -5.63 15.64 -0.40
N THR A 79 -5.96 15.37 0.86
CA THR A 79 -7.08 16.01 1.57
C THR A 79 -6.56 16.75 2.80
N PRO A 80 -6.62 18.10 2.83
CA PRO A 80 -6.28 18.84 4.04
C PRO A 80 -7.42 18.72 5.07
N TYR A 81 -7.05 18.41 6.30
CA TYR A 81 -7.94 18.36 7.45
C TYR A 81 -7.51 19.41 8.49
N ILE A 82 -8.46 19.98 9.21
CA ILE A 82 -8.18 21.00 10.24
C ILE A 82 -8.46 20.39 11.60
N GLU A 83 -7.46 20.47 12.47
CA GLU A 83 -7.51 20.00 13.85
C GLU A 83 -7.23 21.14 14.83
N ALA A 84 -7.55 20.90 16.10
CA ALA A 84 -7.25 21.80 17.19
C ALA A 84 -5.79 21.64 17.66
N ASP A 85 -5.00 22.72 17.60
CA ASP A 85 -3.63 22.75 18.09
C ASP A 85 -3.62 22.75 19.62
N GLN A 86 -3.38 21.58 20.19
CA GLN A 86 -3.37 21.42 21.65
C GLN A 86 -2.20 22.16 22.32
N LYS A 87 -1.15 22.53 21.58
CA LYS A 87 -0.01 23.29 22.11
C LYS A 87 -0.36 24.76 22.32
N GLN A 88 -1.38 25.27 21.63
CA GLN A 88 -1.77 26.69 21.66
C GLN A 88 -3.23 26.86 22.11
N ARG A 89 -3.42 26.86 23.43
CA ARG A 89 -4.71 27.09 24.07
C ARG A 89 -4.75 28.48 24.70
N TYR A 90 -5.86 29.17 24.48
CA TYR A 90 -6.11 30.51 25.00
C TYR A 90 -7.42 30.54 25.76
N VAL A 91 -7.50 31.45 26.73
CA VAL A 91 -8.65 31.62 27.61
C VAL A 91 -9.24 33.01 27.39
N ILE A 92 -10.56 33.09 27.24
CA ILE A 92 -11.32 34.34 27.18
C ILE A 92 -12.32 34.37 28.34
N ASP A 93 -12.34 35.46 29.09
CA ASP A 93 -13.35 35.67 30.12
C ASP A 93 -14.73 35.88 29.48
N ALA A 94 -15.69 35.02 29.84
CA ALA A 94 -17.02 34.94 29.24
C ALA A 94 -17.86 36.23 29.42
N ALA A 95 -17.51 37.08 30.39
CA ALA A 95 -18.25 38.28 30.75
C ALA A 95 -18.30 39.33 29.62
N GLY A 96 -17.34 39.35 28.68
CA GLY A 96 -17.32 40.29 27.55
C GLY A 96 -17.67 39.67 26.19
N ALA A 97 -17.45 38.36 26.02
CA ALA A 97 -17.49 37.68 24.71
C ALA A 97 -18.90 37.21 24.28
N ALA A 98 -19.81 37.01 25.24
CA ALA A 98 -21.16 36.51 24.97
C ALA A 98 -22.07 37.51 24.21
N SER A 99 -21.64 38.76 24.06
CA SER A 99 -22.45 39.83 23.42
C SER A 99 -22.36 39.86 21.89
N SER A 100 -21.45 39.11 21.29
CA SER A 100 -21.26 39.09 19.83
C SER A 100 -21.74 37.76 19.29
N GLY A 101 -22.95 37.69 18.74
CA GLY A 101 -23.50 36.51 18.02
C GLY A 101 -22.72 36.10 16.75
N LEU A 102 -21.42 36.40 16.72
CA LEU A 102 -20.46 36.19 15.64
C LEU A 102 -19.62 34.91 15.85
N LEU A 103 -19.59 34.34 17.05
CA LEU A 103 -18.70 33.23 17.40
C LEU A 103 -19.49 31.92 17.56
N LYS A 104 -19.20 30.91 16.74
CA LYS A 104 -19.65 29.52 16.91
C LYS A 104 -18.45 28.67 17.32
N LEU A 105 -18.59 27.89 18.40
CA LEU A 105 -17.57 26.93 18.84
C LEU A 105 -17.80 25.57 18.17
N SER A 106 -16.74 24.96 17.65
CA SER A 106 -16.77 23.57 17.20
C SER A 106 -16.67 22.61 18.38
N ALA A 107 -17.11 21.36 18.19
CA ALA A 107 -16.92 20.28 19.17
C ALA A 107 -15.43 20.00 19.50
N GLN A 108 -14.51 20.46 18.65
CA GLN A 108 -13.06 20.39 18.86
C GLN A 108 -12.47 21.64 19.55
N GLY A 109 -13.30 22.62 19.94
CA GLY A 109 -12.83 23.84 20.62
C GLY A 109 -12.22 24.89 19.68
N LEU A 110 -12.57 24.87 18.39
CA LEU A 110 -12.21 25.91 17.42
C LEU A 110 -13.29 27.00 17.40
N ILE A 111 -12.89 28.27 17.33
CA ILE A 111 -13.81 29.39 17.14
C ILE A 111 -13.97 29.65 15.63
N ALA A 112 -15.17 29.41 15.10
CA ALA A 112 -15.54 29.76 13.74
C ALA A 112 -16.43 31.01 13.73
N PHE A 113 -16.23 31.88 12.76
CA PHE A 113 -17.26 32.87 12.43
C PHE A 113 -18.51 32.15 11.93
N SER A 114 -19.69 32.70 12.20
CA SER A 114 -21.03 32.10 12.04
C SER A 114 -21.34 31.36 10.72
N ASN A 115 -20.50 31.50 9.69
CA ASN A 115 -20.62 30.89 8.36
C ASN A 115 -19.68 29.70 8.08
N GLY A 116 -18.88 29.23 9.03
CA GLY A 116 -18.00 28.06 8.84
C GLY A 116 -18.75 26.73 8.99
N ASN A 117 -18.80 25.92 7.92
CA ASN A 117 -19.38 24.57 7.96
C ASN A 117 -18.39 23.61 8.66
N LEU A 118 -18.79 23.05 9.80
CA LEU A 118 -17.98 22.16 10.64
C LEU A 118 -18.34 20.71 10.29
N GLY A 119 -17.40 20.02 9.64
CA GLY A 119 -17.58 18.77 8.90
C GLY A 119 -18.19 17.59 9.64
N GLU A 120 -18.71 16.68 8.81
CA GLU A 120 -19.53 15.50 9.10
C GLU A 120 -18.88 14.45 10.01
N SER A 121 -19.74 13.75 10.74
CA SER A 121 -19.44 12.63 11.62
C SER A 121 -18.81 11.44 10.87
N GLY A 122 -17.61 11.04 11.27
CA GLY A 122 -16.94 9.83 10.79
C GLY A 122 -17.68 8.55 11.22
N VAL A 123 -18.11 7.76 10.25
CA VAL A 123 -18.68 6.42 10.48
C VAL A 123 -17.55 5.40 10.49
N TRP A 124 -17.32 4.77 11.64
CA TRP A 124 -16.39 3.65 11.78
C TRP A 124 -17.06 2.36 11.30
N ARG A 125 -16.44 1.65 10.35
CA ARG A 125 -16.83 0.29 9.94
C ARG A 125 -15.67 -0.66 10.16
N PHE A 126 -15.94 -1.76 10.85
CA PHE A 126 -14.99 -2.86 11.05
C PHE A 126 -15.19 -3.91 9.95
N PRO A 127 -14.12 -4.44 9.34
CA PRO A 127 -14.23 -5.55 8.41
C PRO A 127 -14.56 -6.84 9.17
N SER A 128 -15.67 -7.48 8.83
CA SER A 128 -15.96 -8.86 9.24
C SER A 128 -15.07 -9.81 8.42
N GLY A 129 -14.19 -10.55 9.09
CA GLY A 129 -13.32 -11.53 8.45
C GLY A 129 -14.12 -12.68 7.84
N SER A 130 -14.14 -12.76 6.51
CA SER A 130 -14.47 -13.99 5.79
C SER A 130 -13.19 -14.82 5.66
N ARG A 131 -13.18 -15.99 6.29
CA ARG A 131 -12.09 -16.97 6.21
C ARG A 131 -12.48 -17.99 5.15
N ALA A 132 -11.82 -17.96 3.99
CA ALA A 132 -11.93 -19.03 3.00
C ALA A 132 -10.88 -20.11 3.32
N ASP A 133 -11.35 -21.34 3.47
CA ASP A 133 -10.57 -22.56 3.68
C ASP A 133 -10.29 -23.21 2.31
N PHE A 134 -9.08 -23.74 2.09
CA PHE A 134 -8.60 -24.27 0.80
C PHE A 134 -8.08 -25.71 0.93
N SER A 135 -8.71 -26.53 1.76
CA SER A 135 -8.26 -27.90 2.01
C SER A 135 -8.58 -28.93 0.90
N ASP A 136 -9.04 -28.53 -0.29
CA ASP A 136 -9.47 -29.50 -1.33
C ASP A 136 -9.08 -29.10 -2.76
N LYS A 137 -7.78 -29.11 -3.07
CA LYS A 137 -7.32 -29.15 -4.48
C LYS A 137 -6.21 -30.16 -4.63
N GLY A 138 -6.63 -31.35 -5.07
CA GLY A 138 -5.83 -32.56 -5.22
C GLY A 138 -4.54 -32.37 -6.01
N ILE A 139 -3.47 -32.92 -5.44
CA ILE A 139 -2.16 -33.08 -6.04
C ILE A 139 -2.24 -34.31 -6.96
N SER A 140 -2.22 -34.11 -8.27
CA SER A 140 -1.94 -35.19 -9.21
C SER A 140 -0.43 -35.47 -9.22
N SER A 141 -0.09 -36.75 -9.32
CA SER A 141 1.26 -37.31 -9.20
C SER A 141 2.21 -36.82 -10.30
N ASN A 142 3.42 -36.41 -9.90
CA ASN A 142 4.51 -35.91 -10.77
C ASN A 142 5.57 -36.98 -11.15
N LEU A 143 5.24 -38.27 -11.11
CA LEU A 143 6.22 -39.36 -11.29
C LEU A 143 5.96 -40.18 -12.56
N GLN A 144 7.04 -40.53 -13.30
CA GLN A 144 7.01 -41.45 -14.44
C GLN A 144 7.96 -42.63 -14.16
N ALA A 145 7.49 -43.86 -14.39
CA ALA A 145 8.33 -45.05 -14.32
C ALA A 145 9.12 -45.24 -15.64
N GLU A 146 10.42 -45.51 -15.55
CA GLU A 146 11.29 -45.87 -16.66
C GLU A 146 11.96 -47.22 -16.35
N GLU A 147 12.09 -48.12 -17.33
CA GLU A 147 12.63 -49.48 -17.11
C GLU A 147 14.12 -49.56 -17.46
N THR A 148 14.99 -49.84 -16.49
CA THR A 148 16.42 -50.07 -16.71
C THR A 148 16.79 -51.53 -16.44
N THR A 149 17.54 -52.18 -17.33
CA THR A 149 17.99 -53.57 -17.11
C THR A 149 19.22 -53.63 -16.20
N LEU A 150 19.09 -54.20 -14.99
CA LEU A 150 20.21 -54.60 -14.15
C LEU A 150 20.53 -56.10 -14.32
N TYR A 151 21.79 -56.45 -14.45
CA TYR A 151 22.21 -57.86 -14.57
C TYR A 151 22.45 -58.47 -13.19
N ARG A 152 21.70 -59.51 -12.82
CA ARG A 152 21.95 -60.32 -11.62
C ARG A 152 22.58 -61.64 -12.03
N ASN A 153 23.75 -61.96 -11.48
CA ASN A 153 24.36 -63.27 -11.66
C ASN A 153 23.64 -64.27 -10.76
N ASN A 154 22.89 -65.21 -11.35
CA ASN A 154 22.31 -66.33 -10.60
C ASN A 154 23.22 -67.56 -10.75
N LYS A 155 23.36 -68.34 -9.68
CA LYS A 155 24.32 -69.44 -9.61
C LYS A 155 23.57 -70.77 -9.49
N ASP A 156 23.19 -71.33 -10.64
CA ASP A 156 22.62 -72.67 -10.75
C ASP A 156 23.71 -73.62 -11.29
N GLY A 157 24.53 -74.18 -10.39
CA GLY A 157 25.64 -75.08 -10.76
C GLY A 157 26.82 -74.40 -11.46
N ASN A 158 27.64 -75.19 -12.16
CA ASN A 158 28.96 -74.79 -12.68
C ASN A 158 28.94 -73.88 -13.93
N ASN A 159 27.80 -73.26 -14.25
CA ASN A 159 27.64 -72.40 -15.41
C ASN A 159 27.06 -71.03 -15.00
N TYR A 160 27.71 -69.95 -15.42
CA TYR A 160 27.30 -68.58 -15.12
C TYR A 160 26.39 -68.05 -16.24
N SER A 161 25.10 -67.86 -15.97
CA SER A 161 24.18 -67.15 -16.87
C SER A 161 23.93 -65.73 -16.36
N LYS A 162 24.16 -64.73 -17.21
CA LYS A 162 23.77 -63.34 -16.94
C LYS A 162 22.29 -63.20 -17.28
N VAL A 163 21.43 -63.09 -16.27
CA VAL A 163 20.00 -62.79 -16.46
C VAL A 163 19.82 -61.27 -16.31
N GLY A 164 19.35 -60.62 -17.38
CA GLY A 164 18.95 -59.21 -17.32
C GLY A 164 17.63 -59.08 -16.57
N VAL A 165 17.65 -58.46 -15.40
CA VAL A 165 16.48 -58.11 -14.60
C VAL A 165 16.13 -56.66 -14.90
N GLN A 166 15.03 -56.44 -15.62
CA GLN A 166 14.46 -55.10 -15.77
C GLN A 166 14.00 -54.59 -14.39
N GLN A 167 14.61 -53.50 -13.96
CA GLN A 167 14.23 -52.74 -12.77
C GLN A 167 13.74 -51.38 -13.22
N ASN A 168 12.54 -51.02 -12.80
CA ASN A 168 11.98 -49.72 -13.14
C ASN A 168 12.63 -48.67 -12.25
N MET A 169 13.56 -47.88 -12.80
CA MET A 169 14.21 -46.77 -12.13
C MET A 169 13.58 -45.47 -12.63
N ILE A 170 12.98 -44.71 -11.73
CA ILE A 170 12.39 -43.40 -12.03
C ILE A 170 13.55 -42.41 -12.21
N VAL A 171 13.85 -42.01 -13.44
CA VAL A 171 14.82 -40.95 -13.73
C VAL A 171 14.07 -39.66 -14.06
N GLU A 172 14.44 -38.56 -13.43
CA GLU A 172 13.90 -37.25 -13.76
C GLU A 172 14.35 -36.85 -15.17
N LYS A 173 13.41 -36.61 -16.08
CA LYS A 173 13.71 -36.00 -17.38
C LYS A 173 14.44 -34.66 -17.15
N SER A 174 15.49 -34.40 -17.93
CA SER A 174 16.19 -33.11 -17.86
C SER A 174 15.21 -31.95 -18.12
N PRO A 175 15.38 -30.79 -17.45
CA PRO A 175 14.46 -29.66 -17.59
C PRO A 175 14.39 -29.14 -19.03
N GLU A 176 15.51 -29.21 -19.77
CA GLU A 176 15.57 -28.88 -21.19
C GLU A 176 14.74 -29.84 -22.05
N LYS A 177 14.84 -31.16 -21.82
CA LYS A 177 14.05 -32.14 -22.58
C LYS A 177 12.56 -31.97 -22.30
N ARG A 178 12.17 -31.70 -21.05
CA ARG A 178 10.78 -31.39 -20.69
C ARG A 178 10.29 -30.11 -21.35
N ALA A 179 11.11 -29.06 -21.41
CA ALA A 179 10.79 -27.83 -22.13
C ALA A 179 10.62 -28.10 -23.64
N ALA A 180 11.52 -28.87 -24.25
CA ALA A 180 11.40 -29.24 -25.67
C ALA A 180 10.10 -30.01 -25.96
N GLU A 181 9.77 -31.02 -25.16
CA GLU A 181 8.51 -31.77 -25.27
C GLU A 181 7.30 -30.84 -25.10
N THR A 182 7.33 -29.94 -24.13
CA THR A 182 6.24 -28.97 -23.88
C THR A 182 6.06 -27.99 -25.03
N ALA A 183 7.15 -27.53 -25.65
CA ALA A 183 7.08 -26.67 -26.83
C ALA A 183 6.45 -27.39 -28.03
N GLU A 184 6.80 -28.65 -28.24
CA GLU A 184 6.18 -29.48 -29.29
C GLU A 184 4.67 -29.62 -29.06
N LEU A 185 4.25 -29.89 -27.81
CA LEU A 185 2.83 -29.93 -27.42
C LEU A 185 2.09 -28.63 -27.76
N ILE A 186 2.71 -27.46 -27.56
CA ILE A 186 2.13 -26.16 -27.94
C ILE A 186 1.94 -26.07 -29.46
N PHE A 187 2.95 -26.46 -30.24
CA PHE A 187 2.85 -26.45 -31.70
C PHE A 187 1.82 -27.45 -32.21
N GLU A 188 1.71 -28.62 -31.60
CA GLU A 188 0.66 -29.59 -31.91
C GLU A 188 -0.74 -29.04 -31.63
N LEU A 189 -0.95 -28.37 -30.49
CA LEU A 189 -2.23 -27.74 -30.15
C LEU A 189 -2.59 -26.64 -31.15
N ARG A 190 -1.62 -25.82 -31.57
CA ARG A 190 -1.82 -24.80 -32.61
C ARG A 190 -2.19 -25.42 -33.95
N LYS A 191 -1.51 -26.50 -34.34
CA LYS A 191 -1.82 -27.23 -35.57
C LYS A 191 -3.23 -27.82 -35.52
N LYS A 192 -3.62 -28.45 -34.41
CA LYS A 192 -4.98 -28.97 -34.19
C LYS A 192 -6.03 -27.87 -34.26
N ARG A 193 -5.77 -26.70 -33.66
CA ARG A 193 -6.67 -25.55 -33.76
C ARG A 193 -6.87 -25.11 -35.21
N VAL A 194 -5.79 -25.01 -35.98
CA VAL A 194 -5.87 -24.64 -37.40
C VAL A 194 -6.66 -25.69 -38.19
N GLN A 195 -6.38 -26.98 -38.00
CA GLN A 195 -7.08 -28.06 -38.69
C GLN A 195 -8.60 -28.03 -38.45
N ILE A 196 -9.01 -27.83 -37.19
CA ILE A 196 -10.43 -27.70 -36.82
C ILE A 196 -11.05 -26.50 -37.54
N VAL A 197 -10.38 -25.34 -37.53
CA VAL A 197 -10.87 -24.12 -38.18
C VAL A 197 -10.93 -24.26 -39.70
N THR A 198 -9.98 -24.95 -40.33
CA THR A 198 -9.97 -25.18 -41.79
C THR A 198 -10.90 -26.31 -42.21
N GLY A 199 -11.53 -27.03 -41.28
CA GLY A 199 -12.41 -28.17 -41.56
C GLY A 199 -11.67 -29.40 -42.09
N ASP A 200 -10.34 -29.45 -41.93
CA ASP A 200 -9.47 -30.55 -42.38
C ASP A 200 -9.29 -31.58 -41.25
N THR A 201 -10.43 -32.01 -40.70
CA THR A 201 -10.49 -32.93 -39.56
C THR A 201 -11.36 -34.13 -39.89
N ASP A 202 -10.93 -35.32 -39.46
CA ASP A 202 -11.70 -36.57 -39.61
C ASP A 202 -13.04 -36.55 -38.85
N ALA A 203 -13.21 -35.64 -37.89
CA ALA A 203 -14.43 -35.51 -37.09
C ALA A 203 -15.32 -34.36 -37.60
N THR A 204 -16.61 -34.66 -37.78
CA THR A 204 -17.64 -33.65 -38.07
C THR A 204 -18.04 -32.94 -36.78
N TYR A 205 -17.50 -31.74 -36.54
CA TYR A 205 -17.90 -30.94 -35.38
C TYR A 205 -19.22 -30.21 -35.66
N SER A 206 -20.16 -30.26 -34.71
CA SER A 206 -21.30 -29.33 -34.70
C SER A 206 -20.82 -27.93 -34.30
N GLY A 207 -21.55 -26.87 -34.69
CA GLY A 207 -21.13 -25.48 -34.43
C GLY A 207 -20.83 -25.18 -32.95
N GLU A 208 -21.63 -25.72 -32.03
CA GLU A 208 -21.40 -25.58 -30.58
C GLU A 208 -20.23 -26.44 -30.07
N ALA A 209 -20.09 -27.67 -30.56
CA ALA A 209 -19.00 -28.57 -30.16
C ALA A 209 -17.63 -28.07 -30.64
N MET A 210 -17.58 -27.44 -31.82
CA MET A 210 -16.39 -26.80 -32.37
C MET A 210 -15.90 -25.66 -31.46
N GLY A 211 -16.82 -24.80 -31.01
CA GLY A 211 -16.50 -23.70 -30.10
C GLY A 211 -15.90 -24.18 -28.79
N ALA A 212 -16.55 -25.15 -28.13
CA ALA A 212 -16.04 -25.73 -26.88
C ALA A 212 -14.68 -26.41 -27.05
N ALA A 213 -14.46 -27.13 -28.16
CA ALA A 213 -13.16 -27.76 -28.44
C ALA A 213 -12.04 -26.72 -28.64
N ILE A 214 -12.31 -25.64 -29.38
CA ILE A 214 -11.34 -24.55 -29.59
C ILE A 214 -11.03 -23.84 -28.27
N GLU A 215 -12.03 -23.61 -27.42
CA GLU A 215 -11.86 -22.99 -26.11
C GLU A 215 -10.96 -23.84 -25.21
N GLU A 216 -11.20 -25.16 -25.16
CA GLU A 216 -10.39 -26.08 -24.37
C GLU A 216 -8.95 -26.21 -24.89
N ILE A 217 -8.77 -26.30 -26.22
CA ILE A 217 -7.44 -26.24 -26.84
C ILE A 217 -6.73 -24.94 -26.45
N SER A 218 -7.44 -23.82 -26.48
CA SER A 218 -6.87 -22.51 -26.13
C SER A 218 -6.58 -22.38 -24.64
N ARG A 219 -7.33 -23.07 -23.77
CA ARG A 219 -7.06 -23.17 -22.33
C ARG A 219 -5.77 -23.95 -22.09
N LEU A 220 -5.65 -25.14 -22.68
CA LEU A 220 -4.45 -25.98 -22.59
C LEU A 220 -3.21 -25.29 -23.18
N GLU A 221 -3.35 -24.62 -24.32
CA GLU A 221 -2.27 -23.82 -24.92
C GLU A 221 -1.77 -22.76 -23.93
N ARG A 222 -2.68 -22.02 -23.28
CA ARG A 222 -2.32 -21.01 -22.27
C ARG A 222 -1.63 -21.61 -21.05
N GLU A 223 -2.06 -22.78 -20.58
CA GLU A 223 -1.43 -23.48 -19.46
C GLU A 223 -0.02 -23.96 -19.79
N TYR A 224 0.20 -24.54 -20.98
CA TYR A 224 1.55 -24.90 -21.39
C TYR A 224 2.43 -23.68 -21.66
N MET A 225 1.86 -22.60 -22.20
CA MET A 225 2.57 -21.35 -22.40
C MET A 225 2.96 -20.67 -21.07
N SER A 226 2.15 -20.75 -20.02
CA SER A 226 2.50 -20.17 -18.71
C SER A 226 3.70 -20.85 -18.07
N LEU A 227 4.01 -22.10 -18.43
CA LEU A 227 5.26 -22.76 -18.00
C LEU A 227 6.52 -22.09 -18.58
N PHE A 228 6.39 -21.41 -19.72
CA PHE A 228 7.47 -20.64 -20.34
C PHE A 228 7.43 -19.17 -19.93
N ILE A 229 6.26 -18.55 -19.95
CA ILE A 229 6.11 -17.10 -19.73
C ILE A 229 6.09 -16.77 -18.23
N GLY A 230 5.57 -17.66 -17.39
CA GLY A 230 5.23 -17.38 -16.01
C GLY A 230 3.84 -16.78 -15.86
N TYR A 231 3.58 -16.19 -14.69
CA TYR A 231 2.36 -15.45 -14.40
C TYR A 231 2.66 -14.22 -13.53
N SER A 232 1.82 -13.19 -13.67
CA SER A 232 1.86 -12.00 -12.81
C SER A 232 0.63 -11.98 -11.89
N GLU A 233 0.85 -11.73 -10.61
CA GLU A 233 -0.19 -11.40 -9.65
C GLU A 233 -0.20 -9.90 -9.41
N PHE A 234 -1.39 -9.30 -9.48
CA PHE A 234 -1.60 -7.89 -9.17
C PHE A 234 -2.28 -7.76 -7.81
N LYS A 235 -1.69 -6.96 -6.94
CA LYS A 235 -2.22 -6.66 -5.61
C LYS A 235 -2.42 -5.17 -5.46
N ASP A 236 -3.68 -4.78 -5.27
CA ASP A 236 -4.04 -3.40 -4.98
C ASP A 236 -3.80 -3.08 -3.51
N ILE A 237 -3.03 -2.04 -3.25
CA ILE A 237 -2.67 -1.56 -1.91
C ILE A 237 -3.19 -0.14 -1.77
N ARG A 238 -4.00 0.08 -0.72
CA ARG A 238 -4.50 1.40 -0.35
C ARG A 238 -4.08 1.72 1.06
N MET A 239 -3.39 2.84 1.23
CA MET A 239 -2.95 3.31 2.54
C MET A 239 -3.17 4.80 2.68
N ARG A 240 -3.52 5.19 3.90
CA ARG A 240 -3.65 6.59 4.32
C ARG A 240 -2.42 6.96 5.13
N PHE A 241 -1.80 8.07 4.77
CA PHE A 241 -0.70 8.67 5.53
C PHE A 241 -1.11 10.05 6.00
N GLU A 242 -0.80 10.35 7.26
CA GLU A 242 -1.13 11.63 7.89
C GLU A 242 0.17 12.35 8.20
N LEU A 243 0.24 13.63 7.83
CA LEU A 243 1.41 14.46 8.07
C LEU A 243 0.99 15.81 8.63
N VAL A 244 1.57 16.18 9.77
CA VAL A 244 1.40 17.49 10.39
C VAL A 244 2.62 18.35 10.10
N PRO A 245 2.51 19.44 9.32
CA PRO A 245 3.61 20.37 9.10
C PRO A 245 4.02 21.10 10.38
N GLU A 246 5.32 21.27 10.59
CA GLU A 246 5.90 21.96 11.75
C GLU A 246 6.85 23.09 11.33
N LYS A 247 6.87 24.20 12.09
CA LYS A 247 7.59 25.44 11.75
C LYS A 247 9.13 25.36 11.92
N GLY A 248 9.73 24.17 12.00
CA GLY A 248 11.15 24.00 12.38
C GLY A 248 12.06 23.30 11.37
N LEU A 249 11.53 22.74 10.27
CA LEU A 249 12.35 22.04 9.29
C LEU A 249 12.87 22.99 8.20
N GLU A 250 14.18 22.98 7.97
CA GLU A 250 14.78 23.69 6.85
C GLU A 250 14.16 23.22 5.52
N SER A 251 13.71 24.19 4.71
CA SER A 251 12.99 23.97 3.45
C SER A 251 11.65 23.22 3.54
N GLN A 252 11.09 22.97 4.73
CA GLN A 252 9.76 22.38 4.90
C GLN A 252 9.56 21.09 4.08
N LYS A 253 10.61 20.24 4.07
CA LYS A 253 10.62 18.96 3.36
C LYS A 253 10.29 17.83 4.32
N TYR A 254 9.34 16.99 3.93
CA TYR A 254 8.86 15.87 4.73
C TYR A 254 8.90 14.58 3.92
N VAL A 255 9.12 13.45 4.58
CA VAL A 255 8.87 12.15 3.97
C VAL A 255 7.41 11.81 4.23
N ALA A 256 6.58 11.75 3.19
CA ALA A 256 5.16 11.43 3.36
C ALA A 256 4.96 9.91 3.55
N PHE A 257 5.60 9.12 2.70
CA PHE A 257 5.60 7.65 2.75
C PHE A 257 6.79 7.11 1.97
N ARG A 258 7.07 5.82 2.09
CA ARG A 258 8.06 5.11 1.27
C ARG A 258 7.37 4.06 0.40
N VAL A 259 7.98 3.76 -0.73
CA VAL A 259 7.53 2.70 -1.64
C VAL A 259 8.62 1.67 -1.79
N SER A 260 8.32 0.45 -1.35
CA SER A 260 9.16 -0.73 -1.50
C SER A 260 8.53 -1.67 -2.52
N ASP A 261 9.35 -2.30 -3.35
CA ASP A 261 8.85 -3.27 -4.34
C ASP A 261 8.32 -4.55 -3.68
N GLN A 262 8.86 -4.93 -2.52
CA GLN A 262 8.47 -6.13 -1.78
C GLN A 262 7.30 -5.88 -0.81
N ASN A 263 7.35 -4.77 -0.06
CA ASN A 263 6.38 -4.47 0.98
C ASN A 263 5.26 -3.53 0.51
N GLY A 264 5.38 -2.96 -0.69
CA GLY A 264 4.41 -2.01 -1.23
C GLY A 264 4.56 -0.62 -0.61
N LEU A 265 3.45 -0.05 -0.14
CA LEU A 265 3.42 1.25 0.53
C LEU A 265 3.80 1.08 2.01
N VAL A 266 4.71 1.93 2.49
CA VAL A 266 5.21 1.86 3.87
C VAL A 266 5.26 3.26 4.48
N ALA A 267 5.15 3.32 5.81
CA ALA A 267 5.20 4.57 6.57
C ALA A 267 6.55 5.28 6.47
N ALA A 268 6.57 6.56 6.82
CA ALA A 268 7.76 7.41 6.79
C ALA A 268 8.87 7.00 7.78
N ASP A 269 8.58 6.10 8.74
CA ASP A 269 9.57 5.62 9.71
C ASP A 269 10.34 4.39 9.22
N ASP A 270 9.76 3.59 8.33
CA ASP A 270 10.41 2.40 7.81
C ASP A 270 11.37 2.77 6.68
N LEU A 271 12.66 2.44 6.83
CA LEU A 271 13.69 2.73 5.83
C LEU A 271 13.61 1.81 4.59
N ALA A 272 12.69 0.84 4.57
CA ALA A 272 12.49 0.00 3.40
C ALA A 272 11.88 0.79 2.23
N GLY A 273 12.68 0.96 1.17
CA GLY A 273 12.21 1.47 -0.12
C GLY A 273 12.56 2.93 -0.40
N THR A 274 12.02 3.44 -1.51
CA THR A 274 12.30 4.80 -1.99
C THR A 274 11.33 5.79 -1.35
N PRO A 275 11.81 6.89 -0.74
CA PRO A 275 10.93 7.87 -0.13
C PRO A 275 10.19 8.73 -1.16
N ALA A 276 8.90 8.94 -0.92
CA ALA A 276 8.12 10.01 -1.53
C ALA A 276 8.25 11.27 -0.67
N LEU A 277 8.88 12.29 -1.24
CA LEU A 277 9.19 13.54 -0.57
C LEU A 277 8.11 14.58 -0.84
N LEU A 278 7.63 15.19 0.23
CA LEU A 278 6.73 16.31 0.22
C LEU A 278 7.52 17.59 0.46
N GLU A 279 7.37 18.57 -0.42
CA GLU A 279 7.92 19.91 -0.26
C GLU A 279 6.76 20.91 -0.13
N LEU A 280 6.78 21.70 0.96
CA LEU A 280 5.82 22.76 1.21
C LEU A 280 6.50 24.11 1.00
N ILE A 281 6.09 24.85 -0.04
CA ILE A 281 6.62 26.17 -0.32
C ILE A 281 5.57 27.21 0.12
N PRO A 282 5.75 27.89 1.26
CA PRO A 282 4.81 28.92 1.70
C PRO A 282 4.89 30.15 0.78
N GLU A 283 3.74 30.67 0.37
CA GLU A 283 3.64 31.96 -0.30
C GLU A 283 3.68 33.08 0.75
N GLU A 284 4.37 34.18 0.43
CA GLU A 284 4.48 35.33 1.33
C GLU A 284 3.11 35.96 1.61
N ILE A 285 2.82 36.19 2.88
CA ILE A 285 1.62 36.89 3.32
C ILE A 285 1.92 38.39 3.25
N CYS A 286 1.09 39.14 2.52
CA CYS A 286 1.18 40.59 2.51
C CYS A 286 0.80 41.14 3.90
N GLU A 287 1.76 41.74 4.60
CA GLU A 287 1.51 42.39 5.88
C GLU A 287 0.75 43.70 5.67
N VAL A 288 -0.37 43.86 6.38
CA VAL A 288 -1.09 45.14 6.41
C VAL A 288 -0.29 46.10 7.29
N PRO A 289 0.02 47.33 6.84
CA PRO A 289 0.73 48.29 7.66
C PRO A 289 -0.02 48.53 8.98
N ALA A 290 0.67 48.31 10.10
CA ALA A 290 0.10 48.42 11.43
C ALA A 290 -0.41 49.84 11.71
N ALA A 291 -1.72 50.04 11.60
CA ALA A 291 -2.38 51.27 12.02
C ALA A 291 -2.59 51.26 13.54
N GLY A 292 -1.57 51.68 14.29
CA GLY A 292 -1.72 52.11 15.68
C GLY A 292 -1.07 51.21 16.74
N LYS A 293 -0.76 51.84 17.89
CA LYS A 293 -0.19 51.19 19.08
C LYS A 293 -1.13 50.07 19.58
N PRO A 294 -0.61 48.94 20.09
CA PRO A 294 -1.44 47.87 20.63
C PRO A 294 -2.30 48.41 21.77
N ALA A 295 -3.62 48.34 21.60
CA ALA A 295 -4.56 48.73 22.63
C ALA A 295 -4.41 47.80 23.84
N LYS A 296 -4.27 48.34 25.05
CA LYS A 296 -4.21 47.52 26.29
C LYS A 296 -5.59 46.94 26.58
N GLY A 297 -5.72 45.62 26.63
CA GLY A 297 -6.99 44.92 26.92
C GLY A 297 -6.89 43.39 26.69
N PRO A 298 -7.97 42.63 26.91
CA PRO A 298 -8.03 41.22 26.55
C PRO A 298 -7.94 41.04 25.03
N PHE A 299 -7.11 40.11 24.56
CA PHE A 299 -6.91 39.83 23.12
C PHE A 299 -7.44 38.44 22.76
N ILE A 300 -8.08 38.35 21.60
CA ILE A 300 -8.38 37.08 20.94
C ILE A 300 -7.24 36.79 19.97
N HIS A 301 -6.60 35.63 20.14
CA HIS A 301 -5.58 35.14 19.23
C HIS A 301 -6.27 34.42 18.08
N TYR A 302 -5.85 34.68 16.85
CA TYR A 302 -6.28 33.95 15.67
C TYR A 302 -5.09 33.73 14.73
N ARG A 303 -5.19 32.68 13.91
CA ARG A 303 -4.09 32.25 13.03
C ARG A 303 -4.52 32.43 11.58
N ILE A 304 -3.77 33.22 10.82
CA ILE A 304 -3.99 33.41 9.38
C ILE A 304 -3.15 32.34 8.66
N PRO A 305 -3.74 31.45 7.86
CA PRO A 305 -3.00 30.39 7.19
C PRO A 305 -2.10 30.94 6.08
N ALA A 306 -0.92 30.37 5.92
CA ALA A 306 -0.09 30.58 4.75
C ALA A 306 -0.57 29.67 3.61
N ILE A 307 -0.81 30.22 2.42
CA ILE A 307 -1.10 29.41 1.24
C ILE A 307 0.21 28.76 0.79
N CYS A 308 0.29 27.44 0.89
CA CYS A 308 1.50 26.69 0.54
C CYS A 308 1.29 25.94 -0.78
N LYS A 309 2.29 26.01 -1.66
CA LYS A 309 2.39 25.10 -2.82
C LYS A 309 2.96 23.79 -2.32
N VAL A 310 2.14 22.75 -2.39
CA VAL A 310 2.47 21.39 -1.99
C VAL A 310 2.94 20.63 -3.22
N LYS A 311 4.17 20.09 -3.18
CA LYS A 311 4.72 19.22 -4.22
C LYS A 311 5.09 17.88 -3.62
N LEU A 312 4.54 16.80 -4.14
CA LEU A 312 4.90 15.44 -3.78
C LEU A 312 5.64 14.80 -4.95
N TYR A 313 6.84 14.29 -4.72
CA TYR A 313 7.67 13.66 -5.75
C TYR A 313 8.35 12.40 -5.22
N LYS A 314 8.55 11.43 -6.12
CA LYS A 314 9.30 10.18 -5.88
C LYS A 314 10.50 10.20 -6.81
N GLY A 315 11.70 10.41 -6.26
CA GLY A 315 12.91 10.57 -7.07
C GLY A 315 12.81 11.80 -7.99
N THR A 316 12.65 11.56 -9.29
CA THR A 316 12.50 12.60 -10.33
C THR A 316 11.05 12.84 -10.77
N GLU A 317 10.13 11.94 -10.41
CA GLU A 317 8.73 12.00 -10.84
C GLU A 317 7.88 12.82 -9.86
N VAL A 318 7.13 13.80 -10.37
CA VAL A 318 6.17 14.57 -9.57
C VAL A 318 4.83 13.86 -9.59
N LEU A 319 4.40 13.36 -8.43
CA LEU A 319 3.15 12.62 -8.27
C LEU A 319 1.94 13.54 -8.11
N LEU A 320 2.12 14.65 -7.38
CA LEU A 320 1.04 15.58 -7.08
C LEU A 320 1.57 16.99 -6.86
N GLN A 321 0.84 17.98 -7.37
CA GLN A 321 1.06 19.39 -7.09
C GLN A 321 -0.29 20.06 -6.77
N SER A 322 -0.40 20.71 -5.62
CA SER A 322 -1.62 21.41 -5.20
C SER A 322 -1.30 22.66 -4.35
N ARG A 323 -2.32 23.48 -4.10
CA ARG A 323 -2.22 24.65 -3.20
C ARG A 323 -3.12 24.41 -2.00
N VAL A 324 -2.55 24.48 -0.80
CA VAL A 324 -3.25 24.16 0.46
C VAL A 324 -2.95 25.25 1.51
N PRO A 325 -3.97 25.74 2.24
CA PRO A 325 -3.76 26.62 3.38
C PRO A 325 -3.19 25.82 4.58
N VAL A 326 -1.99 26.20 5.03
CA VAL A 326 -1.34 25.61 6.20
C VAL A 326 -1.30 26.63 7.33
N TYR A 327 -2.03 26.35 8.41
CA TYR A 327 -2.13 27.27 9.54
C TYR A 327 -0.79 27.44 10.28
N GLN A 328 -0.04 26.35 10.49
CA GLN A 328 1.21 26.32 11.28
C GLN A 328 2.34 27.17 10.68
N LEU A 329 2.34 27.33 9.36
CA LEU A 329 3.33 28.15 8.63
C LEU A 329 2.86 29.60 8.44
N GLY A 330 1.66 29.92 8.94
CA GLY A 330 1.07 31.23 8.89
C GLY A 330 1.57 32.19 9.95
N THR A 331 0.82 33.29 10.08
CA THR A 331 1.08 34.34 11.07
C THR A 331 -0.01 34.34 12.13
N GLU A 332 0.41 34.44 13.40
CA GLU A 332 -0.49 34.61 14.53
C GLU A 332 -0.78 36.09 14.71
N SER A 333 -2.05 36.44 14.76
CA SER A 333 -2.54 37.81 14.91
C SER A 333 -3.45 37.92 16.12
N THR A 334 -3.56 39.12 16.69
CA THR A 334 -4.36 39.39 17.87
C THR A 334 -5.43 40.42 17.57
N PHE A 335 -6.63 40.20 18.10
CA PHE A 335 -7.76 41.11 18.01
C PHE A 335 -8.12 41.62 19.41
N PRO A 336 -8.05 42.93 19.68
CA PRO A 336 -8.40 43.48 20.99
C PRO A 336 -9.91 43.45 21.21
N VAL A 337 -10.35 42.83 22.31
CA VAL A 337 -11.73 42.85 22.77
C VAL A 337 -11.93 44.05 23.68
N LYS A 338 -12.85 44.94 23.33
CA LYS A 338 -13.28 46.02 24.22
C LYS A 338 -14.31 45.45 25.20
N THR A 339 -13.89 45.15 26.41
CA THR A 339 -14.81 44.99 27.55
C THR A 339 -15.39 46.37 27.86
N LYS A 340 -16.71 46.52 27.72
CA LYS A 340 -17.40 47.78 27.99
C LYS A 340 -17.86 47.85 29.45
#